data_AF-A0A9X7XRT4-F1
#
_entry.id   AF-A0A9X7XRT4-F1
#
_cell.length_a   1.000
_cell.length_b   1.000
_cell.length_c   1.000
_cell.angle_alpha   90.00
_cell.angle_beta   90.00
_cell.angle_gamma   90.00
#
_symmetry.space_group_name_H-M   'P 1'
#
loop_
_entity.id
_entity.type
_entity.pdbx_description
1 polymer ?
#
loop_
_entity_poly.entity_id
_entity_poly.type
_entity_poly.pdbx_seq_one_letter_code
_entity_poly.pdbx_strand_id
1 'polypeptide(L)'
;MQIVNILNETYEKLSRIPDLSLDQIIIAPPIDPYELTEIENTIGFTFPNVLREFYLNDSQSVTFNWTSSNGNYGEECKIGGIKILSPSMIRDDYNEMLQMVEEAKENDEDLKDNAGLMALINDWPNWIPIIRFMNGDAFCINKKDTLQTVVFLEHDVMDGGPYIHGLTVALNIIDLMEKWSKVGFVELFDWSQYVKDNSLDVTHAELSRLREALALA
;
A
#
# COMPACT_ATOMS: atom_id res chain seq x y z
N MET A 1 -9.48 5.21 -14.72
CA MET A 1 -10.79 5.77 -14.29
C MET A 1 -11.29 5.29 -12.92
N GLN A 2 -11.30 3.99 -12.58
CA GLN A 2 -11.86 3.52 -11.30
C GLN A 2 -11.10 4.03 -10.06
N ILE A 3 -9.76 4.06 -10.09
CA ILE A 3 -8.92 4.45 -8.95
C ILE A 3 -9.08 5.94 -8.59
N VAL A 4 -9.00 6.86 -9.57
CA VAL A 4 -9.11 8.30 -9.30
C VAL A 4 -10.49 8.70 -8.79
N ASN A 5 -11.55 8.06 -9.28
CA ASN A 5 -12.89 8.32 -8.76
C ASN A 5 -12.97 7.94 -7.28
N ILE A 6 -12.48 6.75 -6.91
CA ILE A 6 -12.42 6.31 -5.50
C ILE A 6 -11.62 7.32 -4.65
N LEU A 7 -10.45 7.76 -5.14
CA LEU A 7 -9.60 8.72 -4.44
C LEU A 7 -10.30 10.06 -4.21
N ASN A 8 -10.87 10.65 -5.25
CA ASN A 8 -11.55 11.94 -5.17
C ASN A 8 -12.81 11.86 -4.30
N GLU A 9 -13.64 10.82 -4.48
CA GLU A 9 -14.84 10.63 -3.66
C GLU A 9 -14.50 10.48 -2.17
N THR A 10 -13.48 9.69 -1.85
CA THR A 10 -13.05 9.53 -0.45
C THR A 10 -12.42 10.79 0.10
N TYR A 11 -11.59 11.49 -0.68
CA TYR A 11 -10.99 12.77 -0.26
C TYR A 11 -12.07 13.83 0.03
N GLU A 12 -13.05 13.98 -0.87
CA GLU A 12 -14.17 14.90 -0.67
C GLU A 12 -14.98 14.55 0.59
N LYS A 13 -15.27 13.27 0.81
CA LYS A 13 -15.98 12.82 2.02
C LYS A 13 -15.18 13.13 3.28
N LEU A 14 -13.90 12.76 3.33
CA LEU A 14 -13.02 13.05 4.45
C LEU A 14 -12.96 14.56 4.74
N SER A 15 -12.93 15.40 3.71
CA SER A 15 -12.89 16.87 3.88
C SER A 15 -14.12 17.49 4.54
N ARG A 16 -15.24 16.75 4.58
CA ARG A 16 -16.50 17.17 5.20
C ARG A 16 -16.68 16.62 6.62
N ILE A 17 -15.85 15.66 7.03
CA ILE A 17 -15.93 15.06 8.36
C ILE A 17 -15.32 16.04 9.38
N PRO A 18 -16.06 16.43 10.43
CA PRO A 18 -15.52 17.27 11.50
C PRO A 18 -14.28 16.63 12.16
N ASP A 19 -13.42 17.43 12.78
CA ASP A 19 -12.25 16.98 13.55
C ASP A 19 -11.18 16.18 12.78
N LEU A 20 -11.33 16.01 11.46
CA LEU A 20 -10.28 15.57 10.56
C LEU A 20 -9.51 16.78 9.99
N SER A 21 -8.19 16.70 10.04
CA SER A 21 -7.29 17.60 9.33
C SER A 21 -6.73 16.89 8.12
N LEU A 22 -6.98 17.43 6.93
CA LEU A 22 -6.50 16.87 5.67
C LEU A 22 -5.42 17.75 5.06
N ASP A 23 -4.39 17.11 4.53
CA ASP A 23 -3.46 17.77 3.63
C ASP A 23 -4.12 18.01 2.27
N GLN A 24 -3.56 18.93 1.49
CA GLN A 24 -3.95 19.08 0.10
C GLN A 24 -3.60 17.80 -0.68
N ILE A 25 -4.54 17.30 -1.47
CA ILE A 25 -4.26 16.19 -2.38
C ILE A 25 -3.28 16.63 -3.49
N ILE A 26 -2.23 15.85 -3.67
CA ILE A 26 -1.21 16.04 -4.70
C ILE A 26 -1.42 14.95 -5.75
N ILE A 27 -1.71 15.36 -6.98
CA ILE A 27 -1.90 14.49 -8.14
C ILE A 27 -0.87 14.89 -9.19
N ALA A 28 0.03 13.98 -9.52
CA ALA A 28 1.03 14.21 -10.57
C ALA A 28 0.43 14.04 -11.98
N PRO A 29 1.04 14.60 -13.03
CA PRO A 29 0.60 14.32 -14.39
C PRO A 29 0.82 12.83 -14.73
N PRO A 30 0.04 12.26 -15.68
CA PRO A 30 0.28 10.91 -16.20
C PRO A 30 1.71 10.73 -16.73
N ILE A 31 2.20 9.50 -16.69
CA ILE A 31 3.52 9.13 -17.21
C ILE A 31 3.51 8.98 -18.74
N ASP A 32 4.65 9.20 -19.37
CA ASP A 32 4.80 8.88 -20.79
C ASP A 32 4.69 7.36 -21.05
N PRO A 33 3.98 6.91 -22.10
CA PRO A 33 3.82 5.49 -22.39
C PRO A 33 5.12 4.74 -22.68
N TYR A 34 6.11 5.39 -23.29
CA TYR A 34 7.42 4.80 -23.54
C TYR A 34 8.19 4.64 -22.23
N GLU A 35 8.16 5.66 -21.37
CA GLU A 35 8.78 5.61 -20.04
C GLU A 35 8.19 4.49 -19.18
N LEU A 36 6.86 4.34 -19.14
CA LEU A 36 6.23 3.23 -18.41
C LEU A 36 6.71 1.88 -18.91
N THR A 37 6.79 1.72 -20.24
CA THR A 37 7.22 0.46 -20.87
C THR A 37 8.70 0.17 -20.55
N GLU A 38 9.56 1.19 -20.56
CA GLU A 38 10.97 1.06 -20.18
C GLU A 38 11.12 0.61 -18.73
N ILE A 39 10.32 1.18 -17.83
CA ILE A 39 10.31 0.81 -16.41
C ILE A 39 9.88 -0.64 -16.23
N GLU A 40 8.76 -1.04 -16.83
CA GLU A 40 8.25 -2.42 -16.74
C GLU A 40 9.27 -3.44 -17.26
N ASN A 41 9.95 -3.13 -18.36
CA ASN A 41 11.03 -3.96 -18.89
C ASN A 41 12.22 -4.03 -17.93
N THR A 42 12.56 -2.92 -17.28
CA THR A 42 13.67 -2.82 -16.32
C THR A 42 13.42 -3.68 -15.08
N ILE A 43 12.22 -3.60 -14.49
CA ILE A 43 11.86 -4.37 -13.29
C ILE A 43 11.41 -5.80 -13.60
N GLY A 44 11.26 -6.14 -14.89
CA GLY A 44 10.80 -7.45 -15.35
C GLY A 44 9.36 -7.75 -14.93
N PHE A 45 8.49 -6.74 -14.87
CA PHE A 45 7.11 -6.85 -14.41
C PHE A 45 6.21 -5.90 -15.20
N THR A 46 5.12 -6.43 -15.74
CA THR A 46 4.05 -5.64 -16.35
C THR A 46 3.00 -5.34 -15.30
N PHE A 47 2.70 -4.05 -15.09
CA PHE A 47 1.69 -3.66 -14.11
C PHE A 47 0.30 -4.22 -14.51
N PRO A 48 -0.57 -4.52 -13.54
CA PRO A 48 -1.96 -4.84 -13.81
C PRO A 48 -2.60 -3.76 -14.70
N ASN A 49 -3.45 -4.15 -15.65
CA ASN A 49 -4.04 -3.22 -16.62
C ASN A 49 -4.67 -1.99 -15.97
N VAL A 50 -5.33 -2.17 -14.83
CA VAL A 50 -5.97 -1.07 -14.09
C VAL A 50 -4.97 -0.04 -13.54
N LEU A 51 -3.78 -0.48 -13.12
CA LEU A 51 -2.70 0.43 -12.71
C LEU A 51 -2.02 1.06 -13.92
N ARG A 52 -1.82 0.30 -15.01
CA ARG A 52 -1.33 0.89 -16.26
C ARG A 52 -2.25 1.99 -16.76
N GLU A 53 -3.55 1.74 -16.81
CA GLU A 53 -4.55 2.74 -17.22
C GLU A 53 -4.52 3.97 -16.31
N PHE A 54 -4.37 3.77 -15.00
CA PHE A 54 -4.19 4.86 -14.04
C PHE A 54 -2.94 5.68 -14.36
N TYR A 55 -1.77 5.04 -14.50
CA TYR A 55 -0.51 5.73 -14.77
C TYR A 55 -0.51 6.49 -16.10
N LEU A 56 -1.11 5.92 -17.15
CA LEU A 56 -1.10 6.48 -18.49
C LEU A 56 -2.14 7.58 -18.73
N ASN A 57 -3.29 7.50 -18.07
CA ASN A 57 -4.42 8.38 -18.36
C ASN A 57 -4.77 9.33 -17.22
N ASP A 58 -4.54 8.92 -15.97
CA ASP A 58 -5.04 9.62 -14.81
C ASP A 58 -3.92 10.34 -14.05
N SER A 59 -2.92 9.62 -13.57
CA SER A 59 -1.80 10.18 -12.79
C SER A 59 -0.68 9.16 -12.63
N GLN A 60 0.58 9.61 -12.65
CA GLN A 60 1.69 8.74 -12.28
C GLN A 60 1.79 8.53 -10.75
N SER A 61 1.31 9.44 -9.92
CA SER A 61 1.37 9.32 -8.45
C SER A 61 0.31 10.17 -7.77
N VAL A 62 -0.23 9.70 -6.64
CA VAL A 62 -1.19 10.45 -5.83
C VAL A 62 -0.82 10.35 -4.37
N THR A 63 -0.84 11.50 -3.68
CA THR A 63 -0.59 11.57 -2.24
C THR A 63 -1.59 12.49 -1.56
N PHE A 64 -2.16 12.02 -0.44
CA PHE A 64 -2.75 12.88 0.59
C PHE A 64 -2.71 12.15 1.92
N ASN A 65 -2.73 12.91 3.01
CA ASN A 65 -2.84 12.37 4.36
C ASN A 65 -3.95 13.08 5.11
N TRP A 66 -4.43 12.43 6.16
CA TRP A 66 -5.31 13.02 7.14
C TRP A 66 -4.97 12.54 8.54
N THR A 67 -5.35 13.35 9.51
CA THR A 67 -5.21 13.05 10.94
C THR A 67 -6.52 13.38 11.66
N SER A 68 -6.86 12.60 12.69
CA SER A 68 -7.98 12.89 13.58
C SER A 68 -7.45 13.39 14.91
N SER A 69 -8.01 14.48 15.41
CA SER A 69 -7.80 14.85 16.81
C SER A 69 -8.58 13.90 17.73
N ASN A 70 -7.97 13.47 18.84
CA ASN A 70 -8.60 12.80 19.99
C ASN A 70 -9.28 11.42 19.80
N GLY A 71 -8.95 10.65 18.76
CA GLY A 71 -9.48 9.26 18.64
C GLY A 71 -11.01 9.17 18.52
N ASN A 72 -11.67 10.26 18.10
CA ASN A 72 -13.12 10.37 18.00
C ASN A 72 -13.74 9.23 17.17
N TYR A 73 -12.99 8.77 16.17
CA TYR A 73 -13.40 7.73 15.23
C TYR A 73 -12.88 6.32 15.56
N GLY A 74 -12.17 6.14 16.67
CA GLY A 74 -11.54 4.88 17.08
C GLY A 74 -10.06 5.07 17.42
N GLU A 75 -9.50 4.19 18.26
CA GLU A 75 -8.09 4.28 18.67
C GLU A 75 -7.11 4.04 17.52
N GLU A 76 -7.50 3.21 16.55
CA GLU A 76 -6.74 2.96 15.32
C GLU A 76 -7.00 4.03 14.24
N CYS A 77 -8.08 4.81 14.35
CA CYS A 77 -8.49 5.80 13.35
C CYS A 77 -7.89 7.19 13.61
N LYS A 78 -6.58 7.23 13.86
CA LYS A 78 -5.86 8.48 14.20
C LYS A 78 -5.20 9.12 12.99
N ILE A 79 -4.72 8.30 12.06
CA ILE A 79 -4.02 8.73 10.85
C ILE A 79 -4.49 7.89 9.67
N GLY A 80 -4.37 8.46 8.49
CA GLY A 80 -4.59 7.73 7.26
C GLY A 80 -4.22 8.59 6.07
N GLY A 81 -4.48 8.05 4.90
CA GLY A 81 -4.04 8.64 3.65
C GLY A 81 -3.56 7.58 2.69
N ILE A 82 -3.06 8.05 1.57
CA ILE A 82 -2.50 7.18 0.55
C ILE A 82 -1.32 7.89 -0.10
N LYS A 83 -0.30 7.10 -0.43
CA LYS A 83 0.81 7.49 -1.28
C LYS A 83 1.01 6.41 -2.34
N ILE A 84 0.34 6.57 -3.48
CA ILE A 84 0.58 5.72 -4.65
C ILE A 84 1.89 6.16 -5.29
N LEU A 85 2.86 5.25 -5.36
CA LEU A 85 4.19 5.51 -5.89
C LEU A 85 4.16 5.72 -7.41
N SER A 86 5.03 6.60 -7.92
CA SER A 86 5.26 6.68 -9.36
C SER A 86 5.98 5.44 -9.88
N PRO A 87 5.78 5.04 -11.15
CA PRO A 87 6.54 3.92 -11.73
C PRO A 87 8.07 4.06 -11.56
N SER A 88 8.59 5.28 -11.62
CA SER A 88 10.01 5.57 -11.37
C SER A 88 10.42 5.31 -9.91
N MET A 89 9.62 5.75 -8.94
CA MET A 89 9.83 5.42 -7.52
C MET A 89 9.73 3.92 -7.27
N ILE A 90 8.76 3.24 -7.90
CA ILE A 90 8.60 1.77 -7.79
C ILE A 90 9.86 1.06 -8.28
N ARG A 91 10.42 1.48 -9.42
CA ARG A 91 11.69 0.93 -9.94
C ARG A 91 12.82 1.12 -8.95
N ASP A 92 12.95 2.33 -8.41
CA ASP A 92 14.05 2.67 -7.51
C ASP A 92 13.93 1.89 -6.19
N ASP A 93 12.75 1.89 -5.56
CA ASP A 93 12.44 1.11 -4.35
C ASP A 93 12.65 -0.40 -4.57
N TYR A 94 12.19 -0.94 -5.69
CA TYR A 94 12.36 -2.36 -6.00
C TYR A 94 13.82 -2.75 -6.24
N ASN A 95 14.62 -1.88 -6.87
CA ASN A 95 16.05 -2.11 -7.04
C ASN A 95 16.79 -2.08 -5.70
N GLU A 96 16.42 -1.16 -4.80
CA GLU A 96 16.95 -1.11 -3.44
C GLU A 96 16.60 -2.39 -2.66
N MET A 97 15.34 -2.85 -2.75
CA MET A 97 14.92 -4.12 -2.17
C MET A 97 15.75 -5.30 -2.69
N LEU A 98 16.03 -5.36 -4.00
CA LEU A 98 16.88 -6.40 -4.59
C LEU A 98 18.33 -6.32 -4.10
N GLN A 99 18.87 -5.10 -3.95
CA GLN A 99 20.21 -4.91 -3.42
C GLN A 99 20.31 -5.43 -1.98
N MET A 100 19.34 -5.08 -1.12
CA MET A 100 19.28 -5.59 0.26
C MET A 100 19.20 -7.11 0.32
N VAL A 101 18.46 -7.74 -0.60
CA VAL A 101 18.40 -9.20 -0.72
C VAL A 101 19.76 -9.81 -1.08
N GLU A 102 20.52 -9.19 -1.99
CA GLU A 102 21.86 -9.68 -2.34
C GLU A 102 22.85 -9.52 -1.18
N GLU A 103 22.84 -8.37 -0.50
CA GLU A 103 23.65 -8.14 0.71
C GLU A 103 23.30 -9.14 1.82
N ALA A 104 22.01 -9.42 2.02
CA ALA A 104 21.53 -10.41 2.98
C ALA A 104 22.05 -11.83 2.69
N LYS A 105 22.16 -12.21 1.41
CA LYS A 105 22.68 -13.52 0.98
C LYS A 105 24.17 -13.71 1.25
N GLU A 106 24.94 -12.62 1.31
CA GLU A 106 26.39 -12.69 1.57
C GLU A 106 26.72 -12.90 3.06
N ASN A 107 25.75 -12.68 3.95
CA ASN A 107 25.94 -12.74 5.40
C ASN A 107 25.44 -14.08 6.00
N ASP A 108 26.17 -15.15 5.70
CA ASP A 108 25.88 -16.55 6.09
C ASP A 108 25.75 -16.78 7.62
N GLU A 109 26.33 -15.91 8.45
CA GLU A 109 26.25 -16.01 9.91
C GLU A 109 24.90 -15.51 10.43
N ASP A 110 24.38 -14.39 9.92
CA ASP A 110 23.09 -13.82 10.34
C ASP A 110 21.89 -14.60 9.75
N LEU A 111 22.07 -15.21 8.58
CA LEU A 111 21.05 -15.98 7.87
C LEU A 111 20.50 -17.19 8.64
N LYS A 112 21.34 -17.90 9.39
CA LYS A 112 20.98 -19.22 9.95
C LYS A 112 19.91 -19.15 11.02
N ASP A 113 19.86 -18.03 11.76
CA ASP A 113 18.96 -17.86 12.90
C ASP A 113 18.05 -16.62 12.77
N ASN A 114 18.07 -15.91 11.64
CA ASN A 114 17.20 -14.76 11.38
C ASN A 114 16.06 -15.11 10.41
N ALA A 115 14.90 -15.47 10.98
CA ALA A 115 13.69 -15.74 10.21
C ALA A 115 13.22 -14.54 9.37
N GLY A 116 13.50 -13.32 9.83
CA GLY A 116 13.21 -12.08 9.13
C GLY A 116 14.02 -11.91 7.84
N LEU A 117 15.33 -12.13 7.95
CA LEU A 117 16.24 -12.12 6.80
C LEU A 117 15.87 -13.20 5.78
N MET A 118 15.48 -14.38 6.25
CA MET A 118 14.99 -15.45 5.38
C MET A 118 13.67 -15.08 4.69
N ALA A 119 12.73 -14.43 5.37
CA ALA A 119 11.50 -13.93 4.76
C ALA A 119 11.81 -12.91 3.66
N LEU A 120 12.62 -11.90 3.97
CA LEU A 120 13.09 -10.88 3.04
C LEU A 120 13.65 -11.50 1.74
N ILE A 121 14.58 -12.45 1.87
CA ILE A 121 15.24 -13.08 0.71
C ILE A 121 14.24 -13.83 -0.17
N ASN A 122 13.24 -14.48 0.43
CA ASN A 122 12.25 -15.27 -0.28
C ASN A 122 11.15 -14.42 -0.93
N ASP A 123 10.83 -13.28 -0.32
CA ASP A 123 9.63 -12.53 -0.59
C ASP A 123 9.90 -11.27 -1.42
N TRP A 124 10.85 -10.44 -1.02
CA TRP A 124 11.10 -9.12 -1.63
C TRP A 124 11.38 -9.17 -3.12
N PRO A 125 12.15 -10.14 -3.67
CA PRO A 125 12.33 -10.25 -5.11
C PRO A 125 11.03 -10.49 -5.88
N ASN A 126 9.92 -10.79 -5.20
CA ASN A 126 8.65 -11.12 -5.81
C ASN A 126 7.58 -10.04 -5.61
N TRP A 127 7.88 -8.98 -4.87
CA TRP A 127 6.90 -8.01 -4.45
C TRP A 127 7.22 -6.64 -5.03
N ILE A 128 6.26 -6.08 -5.77
CA ILE A 128 6.39 -4.76 -6.39
C ILE A 128 5.69 -3.75 -5.47
N PRO A 129 6.41 -2.86 -4.76
CA PRO A 129 5.79 -1.87 -3.90
C PRO A 129 4.95 -0.91 -4.74
N ILE A 130 3.72 -0.62 -4.31
CA ILE A 130 2.80 0.28 -5.03
C ILE A 130 2.27 1.41 -4.16
N ILE A 131 2.12 1.16 -2.86
CA ILE A 131 1.66 2.15 -1.88
C ILE A 131 2.63 2.10 -0.70
N ARG A 132 3.11 3.26 -0.26
CA ARG A 132 4.09 3.37 0.83
C ARG A 132 3.49 4.09 2.03
N PHE A 133 3.70 3.52 3.21
CA PHE A 133 3.32 4.12 4.49
C PHE A 133 4.43 5.05 5.02
N MET A 134 4.09 5.88 6.00
CA MET A 134 5.06 6.83 6.58
C MET A 134 6.16 6.14 7.38
N ASN A 135 5.85 4.98 7.97
CA ASN A 135 6.78 4.18 8.75
C ASN A 135 7.76 3.37 7.89
N GLY A 136 7.63 3.37 6.57
CA GLY A 136 8.48 2.59 5.66
C GLY A 136 7.82 1.32 5.11
N ASP A 137 6.71 0.88 5.70
CA ASP A 137 5.96 -0.27 5.20
C ASP A 137 5.39 0.01 3.80
N ALA A 138 4.93 -1.05 3.15
CA ALA A 138 4.26 -0.92 1.86
C ALA A 138 3.16 -1.94 1.64
N PHE A 139 2.20 -1.58 0.80
CA PHE A 139 1.45 -2.57 0.05
C PHE A 139 2.16 -2.88 -1.26
N CYS A 140 2.33 -4.17 -1.53
CA CYS A 140 3.02 -4.68 -2.71
C CYS A 140 2.13 -5.59 -3.54
N ILE A 141 2.32 -5.59 -4.85
CA ILE A 141 1.75 -6.61 -5.72
C ILE A 141 2.65 -7.84 -5.69
N ASN A 142 2.07 -9.00 -5.43
CA ASN A 142 2.77 -10.27 -5.51
C ASN A 142 2.88 -10.74 -6.96
N LYS A 143 4.09 -10.69 -7.54
CA LYS A 143 4.36 -11.07 -8.93
C LYS A 143 4.35 -12.58 -9.19
N LYS A 144 4.46 -13.40 -8.13
CA LYS A 144 4.42 -14.87 -8.25
C LYS A 144 3.01 -15.39 -8.53
N ASP A 145 2.00 -14.63 -8.13
CA ASP A 145 0.60 -15.01 -8.22
C ASP A 145 -0.05 -14.43 -9.49
N THR A 146 -0.76 -15.27 -10.24
CA THR A 146 -1.50 -14.87 -11.45
C THR A 146 -2.68 -13.96 -11.16
N LEU A 147 -3.22 -13.98 -9.94
CA LEU A 147 -4.27 -13.07 -9.47
C LEU A 147 -3.72 -11.68 -9.10
N GLN A 148 -2.39 -11.55 -8.98
CA GLN A 148 -1.71 -10.30 -8.60
C GLN A 148 -2.28 -9.74 -7.28
N THR A 149 -2.39 -10.62 -6.28
CA THR A 149 -2.80 -10.27 -4.91
C THR A 149 -1.93 -9.16 -4.32
N VAL A 150 -2.52 -8.39 -3.41
CA VAL A 150 -1.81 -7.35 -2.68
C VAL A 150 -1.43 -7.87 -1.30
N VAL A 151 -0.14 -7.75 -0.98
CA VAL A 151 0.45 -8.22 0.27
C VAL A 151 1.05 -7.06 1.05
N PHE A 152 1.11 -7.21 2.37
CA PHE A 152 1.76 -6.25 3.26
C PHE A 152 3.26 -6.55 3.38
N LEU A 153 4.07 -5.53 3.12
CA LEU A 153 5.51 -5.51 3.33
C LEU A 153 5.79 -4.71 4.61
N GLU A 154 6.24 -5.41 5.63
CA GLU A 154 6.82 -4.86 6.86
C GLU A 154 8.30 -4.51 6.60
N HIS A 155 8.68 -3.25 6.80
CA HIS A 155 10.00 -2.73 6.44
C HIS A 155 11.10 -3.20 7.39
N ASP A 156 10.76 -3.42 8.66
CA ASP A 156 11.62 -3.88 9.75
C ASP A 156 11.52 -5.39 9.96
N VAL A 157 11.12 -6.15 8.93
CA VAL A 157 11.03 -7.63 8.98
C VAL A 157 12.30 -8.30 9.50
N MET A 158 13.47 -7.67 9.30
CA MET A 158 14.78 -8.12 9.77
C MET A 158 14.99 -7.98 11.29
N ASP A 159 14.20 -7.13 11.96
CA ASP A 159 14.34 -6.71 13.36
C ASP A 159 13.30 -7.39 14.28
N GLY A 160 13.18 -8.71 14.21
CA GLY A 160 12.26 -9.47 15.08
C GLY A 160 11.54 -10.63 14.40
N GLY A 161 11.72 -10.78 13.09
CA GLY A 161 11.09 -11.81 12.27
C GLY A 161 9.77 -11.35 11.68
N PRO A 162 9.20 -12.12 10.73
CA PRO A 162 7.98 -11.70 10.04
C PRO A 162 6.79 -11.77 10.99
N TYR A 163 6.31 -10.61 11.46
CA TYR A 163 5.10 -10.52 12.28
C TYR A 163 3.87 -10.50 11.38
N ILE A 164 3.73 -9.46 10.56
CA ILE A 164 2.64 -9.30 9.59
C ILE A 164 3.12 -9.26 8.14
N HIS A 165 4.44 -9.34 7.93
CA HIS A 165 5.05 -9.49 6.62
C HIS A 165 4.40 -10.63 5.81
N GLY A 166 3.98 -10.35 4.58
CA GLY A 166 3.35 -11.33 3.69
C GLY A 166 1.84 -11.53 3.90
N LEU A 167 1.22 -10.80 4.83
CA LEU A 167 -0.23 -10.81 4.99
C LEU A 167 -0.91 -10.37 3.70
N THR A 168 -1.79 -11.21 3.14
CA THR A 168 -2.58 -10.85 1.96
C THR A 168 -3.72 -9.92 2.38
N VAL A 169 -3.64 -8.67 1.97
CA VAL A 169 -4.60 -7.61 2.36
C VAL A 169 -5.69 -7.39 1.31
N ALA A 170 -5.49 -7.84 0.07
CA ALA A 170 -6.52 -7.77 -0.95
C ALA A 170 -6.30 -8.77 -2.09
N LEU A 171 -7.38 -9.11 -2.78
CA LEU A 171 -7.36 -10.02 -3.93
C LEU A 171 -6.67 -9.41 -5.16
N ASN A 172 -6.71 -8.09 -5.27
CA ASN A 172 -6.04 -7.27 -6.28
C ASN A 172 -6.14 -5.79 -5.87
N ILE A 173 -5.54 -4.90 -6.65
CA ILE A 173 -5.52 -3.46 -6.36
C ILE A 173 -6.91 -2.82 -6.35
N ILE A 174 -7.87 -3.30 -7.14
CA ILE A 174 -9.24 -2.76 -7.11
C ILE A 174 -9.94 -3.16 -5.81
N ASP A 175 -9.83 -4.43 -5.42
CA ASP A 175 -10.37 -4.91 -4.14
C ASP A 175 -9.79 -4.11 -2.96
N LEU A 176 -8.48 -3.82 -2.99
CA LEU A 176 -7.83 -2.97 -2.00
C LEU A 176 -8.44 -1.57 -1.98
N MET A 177 -8.45 -0.88 -3.12
CA MET A 177 -8.92 0.50 -3.21
C MET A 177 -10.40 0.62 -2.81
N GLU A 178 -11.26 -0.30 -3.26
CA GLU A 178 -12.69 -0.28 -2.93
C GLU A 178 -12.98 -0.58 -1.47
N LYS A 179 -12.18 -1.42 -0.81
CA LYS A 179 -12.36 -1.70 0.62
C LYS A 179 -11.74 -0.61 1.47
N TRP A 180 -10.47 -0.31 1.26
CA TRP A 180 -9.73 0.61 2.12
C TRP A 180 -10.30 2.03 2.09
N SER A 181 -10.83 2.47 0.94
CA SER A 181 -11.54 3.75 0.80
C SER A 181 -12.79 3.89 1.68
N LYS A 182 -13.47 2.79 2.02
CA LYS A 182 -14.67 2.79 2.90
C LYS A 182 -14.34 3.14 4.34
N VAL A 183 -13.08 3.06 4.70
CA VAL A 183 -12.53 3.43 6.01
C VAL A 183 -11.49 4.53 5.86
N GLY A 184 -11.60 5.33 4.78
CA GLY A 184 -10.83 6.55 4.61
C GLY A 184 -9.35 6.34 4.33
N PHE A 185 -8.93 5.14 3.91
CA PHE A 185 -7.51 4.80 3.82
C PHE A 185 -6.78 4.94 5.17
N VAL A 186 -7.42 4.52 6.27
CA VAL A 186 -6.82 4.51 7.61
C VAL A 186 -5.55 3.65 7.64
N GLU A 187 -4.50 4.16 8.27
CA GLU A 187 -3.27 3.40 8.53
C GLU A 187 -3.42 2.70 9.88
N LEU A 188 -3.40 1.36 9.85
CA LEU A 188 -3.67 0.52 11.01
C LEU A 188 -2.36 0.08 11.66
N PHE A 189 -2.34 -0.02 13.00
CA PHE A 189 -1.14 -0.45 13.71
C PHE A 189 -0.85 -1.94 13.50
N ASP A 190 -1.88 -2.79 13.57
CA ASP A 190 -1.75 -4.24 13.39
C ASP A 190 -2.74 -4.74 12.32
N TRP A 191 -2.27 -4.77 11.08
CA TRP A 191 -3.07 -5.18 9.92
C TRP A 191 -3.65 -6.59 10.04
N SER A 192 -3.05 -7.49 10.84
CA SER A 192 -3.52 -8.87 10.99
C SER A 192 -4.91 -8.96 11.62
N GLN A 193 -5.28 -7.98 12.44
CA GLN A 193 -6.59 -7.89 13.09
C GLN A 193 -7.70 -7.44 12.12
N TYR A 194 -7.32 -6.87 10.98
CA TYR A 194 -8.19 -6.23 10.01
C TYR A 194 -8.20 -6.93 8.66
N VAL A 195 -7.74 -8.17 8.61
CA VAL A 195 -7.78 -9.02 7.42
C VAL A 195 -8.60 -10.27 7.72
N LYS A 196 -9.53 -10.57 6.81
CA LYS A 196 -10.36 -11.77 6.85
C LYS A 196 -10.50 -12.35 5.45
N ASP A 197 -10.32 -13.66 5.32
CA ASP A 197 -10.43 -14.38 4.05
C ASP A 197 -9.54 -13.77 2.94
N ASN A 198 -8.29 -13.41 3.29
CA ASN A 198 -7.29 -12.79 2.40
C ASN A 198 -7.70 -11.42 1.83
N SER A 199 -8.47 -10.65 2.59
CA SER A 199 -8.83 -9.28 2.22
C SER A 199 -9.16 -8.42 3.44
N LEU A 200 -9.09 -7.09 3.30
CA LEU A 200 -9.41 -6.15 4.37
C LEU A 200 -10.85 -6.33 4.89
N ASP A 201 -10.98 -6.58 6.19
CA ASP A 201 -12.23 -6.59 6.93
C ASP A 201 -12.62 -5.16 7.38
N VAL A 202 -13.19 -4.42 6.44
CA VAL A 202 -13.73 -3.09 6.68
C VAL A 202 -14.96 -3.09 7.59
N THR A 203 -15.49 -4.28 7.95
CA THR A 203 -16.63 -4.43 8.86
C THR A 203 -16.22 -4.45 10.33
N HIS A 204 -14.92 -4.53 10.63
CA HIS A 204 -14.37 -4.54 11.98
C HIS A 204 -14.97 -3.44 12.86
N ALA A 205 -15.28 -3.77 14.12
CA ALA A 205 -16.03 -2.90 15.01
C ALA A 205 -15.30 -1.57 15.29
N GLU A 206 -13.97 -1.61 15.37
CA GLU A 206 -13.14 -0.43 15.64
C GLU A 206 -13.16 0.60 14.49
N LEU A 207 -13.49 0.18 13.26
CA LEU A 207 -13.60 1.05 12.09
C LEU A 207 -15.00 1.63 11.90
N SER A 208 -15.98 1.20 12.71
CA SER A 208 -17.40 1.52 12.51
C SER A 208 -17.68 3.03 12.49
N ARG A 209 -17.09 3.79 13.42
CA ARG A 209 -17.36 5.23 13.55
C ARG A 209 -16.84 6.02 12.35
N LEU A 210 -15.62 5.74 11.90
CA LEU A 210 -15.08 6.39 10.71
C LEU A 210 -15.89 6.02 9.46
N ARG A 211 -16.24 4.73 9.31
CA ARG A 211 -17.06 4.23 8.21
C ARG A 211 -18.44 4.88 8.16
N GLU A 212 -19.09 5.05 9.31
CA GLU A 212 -20.38 5.74 9.41
C GLU A 212 -20.27 7.23 9.07
N ALA A 213 -19.22 7.91 9.55
CA ALA A 213 -18.97 9.31 9.21
C ALA A 213 -18.76 9.50 7.68
N LEU A 214 -18.00 8.61 7.05
CA LEU A 214 -17.79 8.59 5.59
C LEU A 214 -19.07 8.30 4.79
N ALA A 215 -20.00 7.52 5.35
CA ALA A 215 -21.28 7.22 4.69
C ALA A 215 -22.27 8.40 4.75
N LEU A 216 -22.09 9.31 5.70
CA LEU A 216 -22.95 10.48 5.90
C LEU A 216 -22.41 11.78 5.25
N ALA A 217 -21.14 11.79 4.86
CA ALA A 217 -20.44 12.91 4.21
C ALA A 217 -20.66 12.96 2.69
#